data_AF-A0A946VSN3-F1
#
_entry.id   AF-A0A946VSN3-F1
#
_cell.length_a   1.000
_cell.length_b   1.000
_cell.length_c   1.000
_cell.angle_alpha   90.00
_cell.angle_beta   90.00
_cell.angle_gamma   90.00
#
_symmetry.space_group_name_H-M   'P 1'
#
loop_
_entity.id
_entity.type
_entity.pdbx_description
1 polymer ?
#
loop_
_entity_poly.entity_id
_entity_poly.type
_entity_poly.pdbx_seq_one_letter_code
_entity_poly.pdbx_strand_id
1 'polypeptide(L)'
;MAIRLPPGPNLQALPAFKTLICLALLGFNLNPVLAQTEWQNLQTDWLSEVMPGADSFSAKQGNPPVISAFRTDPASTRPELVGYVFTTPDLPPEEAGFSGPVHMLIGMDLDGQITGLRILYYRESYRTIRGDFIVNSGFVEQFPGKSVEEGFQVGRDIDGMSRATISSWAVARGLRNASRRVAEAYLPQLNFVVEASAETTALQSLRNQSWQDYIDSGFVKELAVPIENGADLQLAIAYMGHYRLGELLVGAADYSNADRTASSLLADGHMLLIALDGNSARLRQRRLGIMQNNSLFPNQEDRVVFAGTAEQGKIAGQAQYAVAMFIDPAVDITQPFQLVYDTGERTGEFSEFLAVDYELSPEVLTLISGMPPELMNTDAGWLSSALLLICFFLALLFVRLKQIKQHRQKRP
;
A
#
# COMPACT_ATOMS: atom_id res chain seq x y z
N MET A 1 -30.99 62.11 62.59
CA MET A 1 -31.28 62.73 61.27
C MET A 1 -31.03 61.67 60.21
N ALA A 2 -32.10 61.02 59.75
CA ALA A 2 -32.05 59.87 58.86
C ALA A 2 -32.24 60.33 57.40
N ILE A 3 -31.36 59.92 56.50
CA ILE A 3 -31.50 60.16 55.06
C ILE A 3 -31.97 58.84 54.42
N ARG A 4 -33.22 58.83 53.97
CA ARG A 4 -33.82 57.76 53.15
C ARG A 4 -33.29 57.86 51.72
N LEU A 5 -32.80 56.76 51.16
CA LEU A 5 -32.61 56.60 49.72
C LEU A 5 -33.87 55.94 49.11
N PRO A 6 -34.26 56.32 47.88
CA PRO A 6 -35.51 55.88 47.25
C PRO A 6 -35.46 54.44 46.71
N PRO A 7 -36.63 53.78 46.52
CA PRO A 7 -36.70 52.41 45.99
C PRO A 7 -36.44 52.37 44.48
N GLY A 8 -35.80 51.29 44.01
CA GLY A 8 -35.52 51.04 42.59
C GLY A 8 -36.76 50.75 41.76
N PRO A 9 -36.70 50.90 40.43
CA PRO A 9 -37.86 50.68 39.57
C PRO A 9 -38.13 49.19 39.35
N ASN A 10 -39.39 48.81 39.53
CA ASN A 10 -39.99 47.56 39.08
C ASN A 10 -40.03 47.54 37.54
N LEU A 11 -39.34 46.58 36.90
CA LEU A 11 -39.58 46.21 35.50
C LEU A 11 -40.48 44.96 35.44
N GLN A 12 -41.79 45.19 35.48
CA GLN A 12 -42.75 44.31 34.84
C GLN A 12 -43.28 45.03 33.60
N ALA A 13 -42.70 44.74 32.42
CA ALA A 13 -43.37 44.77 31.12
C ALA A 13 -42.37 44.49 29.99
N LEU A 14 -42.63 43.43 29.21
CA LEU A 14 -42.53 43.28 27.74
C LEU A 14 -42.04 41.86 27.33
N PRO A 15 -42.95 40.95 26.91
CA PRO A 15 -42.60 39.68 26.30
C PRO A 15 -42.56 39.84 24.78
N ALA A 16 -41.40 40.18 24.19
CA ALA A 16 -41.24 40.12 22.73
C ALA A 16 -39.80 39.88 22.24
N PHE A 17 -38.81 39.73 23.12
CA PHE A 17 -37.40 39.64 22.71
C PHE A 17 -36.77 38.24 22.87
N LYS A 18 -37.47 37.27 23.47
CA LYS A 18 -36.91 35.93 23.71
C LYS A 18 -37.02 34.97 22.52
N THR A 19 -37.86 35.24 21.53
CA THR A 19 -38.09 34.32 20.40
C THR A 19 -37.09 34.46 19.26
N LEU A 20 -36.34 35.59 19.18
CA LEU A 20 -35.36 35.80 18.11
C LEU A 20 -33.96 35.23 18.41
N ILE A 21 -33.63 34.97 19.67
CA ILE A 21 -32.30 34.45 20.08
C ILE A 21 -32.22 32.92 19.98
N CYS A 22 -33.35 32.21 20.06
CA CYS A 22 -33.37 30.75 19.93
C CYS A 22 -33.14 30.25 18.49
N LEU A 23 -33.41 31.05 17.45
CA LEU A 23 -33.11 30.66 16.06
C LEU A 23 -31.64 30.91 15.68
N ALA A 24 -30.95 31.85 16.33
CA ALA A 24 -29.53 32.12 16.06
C ALA A 24 -28.58 31.11 16.76
N LEU A 25 -29.03 30.48 17.85
CA LEU A 25 -28.24 29.48 18.60
C LEU A 25 -28.40 28.04 18.07
N LEU A 26 -29.38 27.77 17.20
CA LEU A 26 -29.51 26.50 16.49
C LEU A 26 -28.63 26.41 15.23
N GLY A 27 -28.04 27.53 14.78
CA GLY A 27 -27.18 27.57 13.58
C GLY A 27 -25.72 27.15 13.79
N PHE A 28 -25.26 26.92 15.03
CA PHE A 28 -23.83 26.74 15.30
C PHE A 28 -23.36 25.28 15.49
N ASN A 29 -24.25 24.29 15.32
CA ASN A 29 -23.89 22.86 15.49
C ASN A 29 -24.39 21.95 14.35
N LEU A 30 -24.48 22.46 13.12
CA LEU A 30 -24.78 21.65 11.93
C LEU A 30 -23.52 21.16 11.18
N ASN A 31 -22.34 21.68 11.52
CA ASN A 31 -21.10 21.42 10.78
C ASN A 31 -20.56 19.98 10.83
N PRO A 32 -20.65 19.19 11.93
CA PRO A 32 -20.00 17.87 11.93
C PRO A 32 -20.73 16.86 11.03
N VAL A 33 -22.06 17.01 10.86
CA VAL A 33 -22.88 16.10 10.02
C VAL A 33 -22.69 16.39 8.53
N LEU A 34 -22.58 17.67 8.16
CA LEU A 34 -22.31 18.07 6.77
C LEU A 34 -20.90 17.63 6.32
N ALA A 35 -19.87 17.81 7.16
CA ALA A 35 -18.49 17.42 6.82
C ALA A 35 -18.35 15.90 6.55
N GLN A 36 -19.03 15.06 7.34
CA GLN A 36 -18.99 13.60 7.13
C GLN A 36 -19.73 13.15 5.86
N THR A 37 -20.55 14.01 5.25
CA THR A 37 -21.30 13.74 4.02
C THR A 37 -20.75 14.47 2.79
N GLU A 38 -19.63 15.18 2.91
CA GLU A 38 -19.02 15.94 1.79
C GLU A 38 -18.69 15.05 0.58
N TRP A 39 -18.28 13.81 0.82
CA TRP A 39 -18.01 12.83 -0.24
C TRP A 39 -19.26 12.42 -1.06
N GLN A 40 -20.46 12.68 -0.53
CA GLN A 40 -21.74 12.46 -1.22
C GLN A 40 -22.17 13.69 -2.03
N ASN A 41 -21.70 14.89 -1.67
CA ASN A 41 -22.09 16.18 -2.25
C ASN A 41 -20.86 16.95 -2.75
N LEU A 42 -20.16 16.37 -3.73
CA LEU A 42 -18.93 16.94 -4.28
C LEU A 42 -19.21 18.22 -5.07
N GLN A 43 -18.41 19.27 -4.81
CA GLN A 43 -18.50 20.55 -5.53
C GLN A 43 -17.66 20.52 -6.81
N THR A 44 -18.14 21.17 -7.88
CA THR A 44 -17.43 21.21 -9.17
C THR A 44 -16.02 21.78 -9.04
N ASP A 45 -15.83 22.82 -8.23
CA ASP A 45 -14.50 23.41 -8.01
C ASP A 45 -13.51 22.41 -7.41
N TRP A 46 -13.97 21.48 -6.56
CA TRP A 46 -13.11 20.42 -6.00
C TRP A 46 -12.74 19.37 -7.05
N LEU A 47 -13.65 19.09 -7.99
CA LEU A 47 -13.37 18.20 -9.12
C LEU A 47 -12.30 18.81 -10.03
N SER A 48 -12.43 20.11 -10.34
CA SER A 48 -11.44 20.85 -11.13
C SER A 48 -10.08 20.97 -10.42
N GLU A 49 -10.08 21.06 -9.09
CA GLU A 49 -8.83 21.07 -8.31
C GLU A 49 -8.04 19.77 -8.45
N VAL A 50 -8.72 18.61 -8.40
CA VAL A 50 -8.05 17.32 -8.52
C VAL A 50 -7.84 16.86 -9.96
N MET A 51 -8.59 17.41 -10.93
CA MET A 51 -8.46 17.17 -12.37
C MET A 51 -8.37 18.49 -13.15
N PRO A 52 -7.26 19.24 -13.03
CA PRO A 52 -7.13 20.56 -13.65
C PRO A 52 -7.12 20.53 -15.19
N GLY A 53 -6.88 19.36 -15.80
CA GLY A 53 -6.91 19.17 -17.26
C GLY A 53 -8.30 18.88 -17.86
N ALA A 54 -9.36 18.88 -17.06
CA ALA A 54 -10.72 18.60 -17.49
C ALA A 54 -11.61 19.85 -17.50
N ASP A 55 -12.52 19.93 -18.47
CA ASP A 55 -13.48 21.03 -18.63
C ASP A 55 -14.88 20.64 -18.13
N SER A 56 -15.17 19.35 -18.03
CA SER A 56 -16.49 18.85 -17.63
C SER A 56 -16.41 17.49 -16.96
N PHE A 57 -17.46 17.15 -16.18
CA PHE A 57 -17.50 15.95 -15.34
C PHE A 57 -18.85 15.24 -15.47
N SER A 58 -18.85 13.91 -15.43
CA SER A 58 -20.07 13.11 -15.38
C SER A 58 -20.70 13.09 -13.99
N ALA A 59 -21.90 12.52 -13.87
CA ALA A 59 -22.37 12.00 -12.59
C ALA A 59 -21.49 10.82 -12.13
N LYS A 60 -21.45 10.58 -10.81
CA LYS A 60 -20.76 9.43 -10.21
C LYS A 60 -21.49 8.14 -10.62
N GLN A 61 -20.77 7.17 -11.19
CA GLN A 61 -21.33 5.92 -11.73
C GLN A 61 -20.30 4.79 -11.79
N GLY A 62 -20.76 3.55 -12.06
CA GLY A 62 -19.90 2.38 -12.24
C GLY A 62 -19.54 1.65 -10.93
N ASN A 63 -18.61 0.69 -11.01
CA ASN A 63 -18.14 -0.10 -9.88
C ASN A 63 -16.64 -0.46 -10.03
N PRO A 64 -15.73 0.08 -9.19
CA PRO A 64 -15.98 1.06 -8.13
C PRO A 64 -16.54 2.37 -8.71
N PRO A 65 -17.34 3.15 -7.95
CA PRO A 65 -18.00 4.33 -8.50
C PRO A 65 -16.98 5.46 -8.77
N VAL A 66 -17.06 6.04 -9.96
CA VAL A 66 -16.17 7.11 -10.43
C VAL A 66 -16.96 8.23 -11.10
N ILE A 67 -16.39 9.42 -11.12
CA ILE A 67 -16.79 10.55 -11.95
C ILE A 67 -15.81 10.60 -13.12
N SER A 68 -16.31 10.49 -14.35
CA SER A 68 -15.49 10.64 -15.55
C SER A 68 -15.21 12.12 -15.81
N ALA A 69 -13.95 12.46 -16.06
CA ALA A 69 -13.49 13.82 -16.35
C ALA A 69 -13.17 13.94 -17.84
N PHE A 70 -13.68 14.99 -18.49
CA PHE A 70 -13.54 15.17 -19.93
C PHE A 70 -12.96 16.52 -20.30
N ARG A 71 -12.17 16.52 -21.37
CA ARG A 71 -11.62 17.72 -22.02
C ARG A 71 -12.33 17.97 -23.35
N THR A 72 -12.59 19.23 -23.64
CA THR A 72 -13.16 19.66 -24.90
C THR A 72 -12.07 19.66 -25.95
N ASP A 73 -12.25 18.89 -27.02
CA ASP A 73 -11.38 18.94 -28.19
C ASP A 73 -12.03 19.83 -29.26
N PRO A 74 -11.45 20.99 -29.62
CA PRO A 74 -11.98 21.84 -30.68
C PRO A 74 -12.13 21.14 -32.04
N ALA A 75 -11.41 20.03 -32.27
CA ALA A 75 -11.47 19.23 -33.49
C ALA A 75 -12.52 18.10 -33.45
N SER A 76 -13.15 17.85 -32.29
CA SER A 76 -14.13 16.77 -32.10
C SER A 76 -15.45 17.32 -31.55
N THR A 77 -16.57 16.78 -32.03
CA THR A 77 -17.90 17.07 -31.47
C THR A 77 -18.17 16.33 -30.16
N ARG A 78 -17.29 15.41 -29.73
CA ARG A 78 -17.41 14.68 -28.47
C ARG A 78 -16.24 15.03 -27.57
N PRO A 79 -16.49 15.32 -26.29
CA PRO A 79 -15.42 15.58 -25.34
C PRO A 79 -14.61 14.30 -25.12
N GLU A 80 -13.30 14.46 -25.01
CA GLU A 80 -12.32 13.40 -24.81
C GLU A 80 -12.29 13.02 -23.33
N LEU A 81 -12.35 11.73 -23.00
CA LEU A 81 -12.12 11.27 -21.63
C LEU A 81 -10.63 11.47 -21.29
N VAL A 82 -10.35 12.15 -20.18
CA VAL A 82 -8.97 12.44 -19.75
C VAL A 82 -8.62 11.80 -18.40
N GLY A 83 -9.60 11.24 -17.69
CA GLY A 83 -9.36 10.53 -16.45
C GLY A 83 -10.60 10.34 -15.60
N TYR A 84 -10.37 9.96 -14.34
CA TYR A 84 -11.38 9.62 -13.37
C TYR A 84 -11.16 10.35 -12.04
N VAL A 85 -12.27 10.71 -11.39
CA VAL A 85 -12.30 11.24 -10.03
C VAL A 85 -13.10 10.30 -9.13
N PHE A 86 -12.59 10.01 -7.93
CA PHE A 86 -13.21 9.08 -7.00
C PHE A 86 -12.91 9.43 -5.55
N THR A 87 -13.63 8.80 -4.62
CA THR A 87 -13.52 9.10 -3.19
C THR A 87 -13.28 7.85 -2.36
N THR A 88 -12.38 7.90 -1.38
CA THR A 88 -12.02 6.72 -0.56
C THR A 88 -13.18 6.04 0.18
N PRO A 89 -14.24 6.74 0.68
CA PRO A 89 -15.37 6.08 1.32
C PRO A 89 -16.16 5.14 0.39
N ASP A 90 -16.09 5.35 -0.92
CA ASP A 90 -16.72 4.45 -1.90
C ASP A 90 -15.90 3.18 -2.16
N LEU A 91 -14.68 3.11 -1.63
CA LEU A 91 -13.74 2.02 -1.83
C LEU A 91 -13.31 1.40 -0.48
N PRO A 92 -14.21 0.75 0.26
CA PRO A 92 -13.88 0.13 1.54
C PRO A 92 -12.89 -1.04 1.39
N PRO A 93 -12.05 -1.32 2.40
CA PRO A 93 -12.02 -0.68 3.72
C PRO A 93 -11.35 0.70 3.71
N GLU A 94 -11.83 1.59 4.57
CA GLU A 94 -11.25 2.93 4.75
C GLU A 94 -10.00 2.87 5.65
N GLU A 95 -8.98 3.63 5.30
CA GLU A 95 -7.78 3.75 6.12
C GLU A 95 -8.00 4.75 7.26
N ALA A 96 -7.68 4.31 8.48
CA ALA A 96 -7.88 5.09 9.69
C ALA A 96 -6.61 5.84 10.10
N GLY A 97 -6.72 7.16 10.21
CA GLY A 97 -5.75 8.00 10.92
C GLY A 97 -5.88 7.82 12.44
N PHE A 98 -5.26 8.70 13.21
CA PHE A 98 -5.15 8.51 14.66
C PHE A 98 -6.50 8.41 15.39
N SER A 99 -7.55 9.08 14.93
CA SER A 99 -8.86 9.09 15.61
C SER A 99 -10.06 8.71 14.74
N GLY A 100 -9.83 8.21 13.52
CA GLY A 100 -10.88 7.80 12.59
C GLY A 100 -10.44 7.77 11.13
N PRO A 101 -11.36 7.41 10.20
CA PRO A 101 -11.07 7.35 8.77
C PRO A 101 -10.71 8.72 8.19
N VAL A 102 -9.91 8.69 7.12
CA VAL A 102 -9.54 9.87 6.33
C VAL A 102 -10.19 9.76 4.95
N HIS A 103 -11.19 10.60 4.69
CA HIS A 103 -11.89 10.66 3.42
C HIS A 103 -11.16 11.60 2.46
N MET A 104 -10.95 11.13 1.24
CA MET A 104 -10.19 11.86 0.23
C MET A 104 -10.95 11.87 -1.10
N LEU A 105 -10.75 12.94 -1.88
CA LEU A 105 -11.13 13.06 -3.28
C LEU A 105 -9.84 13.01 -4.11
N ILE A 106 -9.82 12.12 -5.09
CA ILE A 106 -8.61 11.78 -5.85
C ILE A 106 -8.91 11.92 -7.33
N GLY A 107 -8.03 12.60 -8.06
CA GLY A 107 -8.01 12.64 -9.53
C GLY A 107 -6.90 11.76 -10.08
N MET A 108 -7.19 11.02 -11.15
CA MET A 108 -6.24 10.14 -11.83
C MET A 108 -6.46 10.19 -13.33
N ASP A 109 -5.39 10.34 -14.10
CA ASP A 109 -5.45 10.31 -15.56
C ASP A 109 -5.53 8.89 -16.14
N LEU A 110 -5.57 8.78 -17.47
CA LEU A 110 -5.66 7.50 -18.17
C LEU A 110 -4.34 6.72 -18.21
N ASP A 111 -3.23 7.34 -17.85
CA ASP A 111 -1.91 6.71 -17.72
C ASP A 111 -1.67 6.22 -16.28
N GLY A 112 -2.65 6.40 -15.38
CA GLY A 112 -2.55 5.99 -13.99
C GLY A 112 -1.72 6.96 -13.14
N GLN A 113 -1.53 8.21 -13.55
CA GLN A 113 -0.89 9.22 -12.72
C GLN A 113 -1.93 9.95 -11.87
N ILE A 114 -1.57 10.21 -10.61
CA ILE A 114 -2.37 11.03 -9.72
C ILE A 114 -2.26 12.48 -10.17
N THR A 115 -3.37 13.10 -10.55
CA THR A 115 -3.42 14.50 -11.00
C THR A 115 -3.68 15.47 -9.86
N GLY A 116 -4.28 14.98 -8.76
CA GLY A 116 -4.57 15.78 -7.58
C GLY A 116 -5.21 14.98 -6.45
N LEU A 117 -5.08 15.52 -5.24
CA LEU A 117 -5.60 14.94 -4.01
C LEU A 117 -6.17 16.05 -3.12
N ARG A 118 -7.38 15.83 -2.60
CA ARG A 118 -8.02 16.72 -1.62
C ARG A 118 -8.54 15.93 -0.43
N ILE A 119 -8.26 16.41 0.78
CA ILE A 119 -8.85 15.86 2.01
C ILE A 119 -10.27 16.41 2.16
N LEU A 120 -11.26 15.51 2.20
CA LEU A 120 -12.66 15.87 2.41
C LEU A 120 -13.00 15.89 3.89
N TYR A 121 -12.58 14.85 4.61
CA TYR A 121 -12.94 14.71 6.01
C TYR A 121 -11.90 13.88 6.74
N TYR A 122 -11.57 14.30 7.96
CA TYR A 122 -10.87 13.46 8.91
C TYR A 122 -11.17 13.92 10.32
N ARG A 123 -11.11 12.98 11.27
CA ARG A 123 -11.24 13.29 12.68
C ARG A 123 -9.94 13.01 13.40
N GLU A 124 -9.38 14.04 14.01
CA GLU A 124 -8.20 13.91 14.86
C GLU A 124 -8.24 14.80 16.09
N SER A 125 -7.87 14.23 17.22
CA SER A 125 -7.75 14.94 18.51
C SER A 125 -6.82 16.16 18.41
N TYR A 126 -5.78 16.10 17.59
CA TYR A 126 -4.82 17.18 17.41
C TYR A 126 -5.32 18.34 16.53
N ARG A 127 -6.39 18.17 15.74
CA ARG A 127 -6.93 19.23 14.87
C ARG A 127 -7.36 20.47 15.67
N THR A 128 -7.88 20.28 16.88
CA THR A 128 -8.27 21.37 17.79
C THR A 128 -7.08 22.24 18.22
N ILE A 129 -5.87 21.67 18.25
CA ILE A 129 -4.66 22.35 18.76
C ILE A 129 -3.77 22.82 17.60
N ARG A 130 -3.73 22.10 16.47
CA ARG A 130 -2.82 22.37 15.34
C ARG A 130 -3.52 22.84 14.05
N GLY A 131 -4.85 22.93 14.05
CA GLY A 131 -5.60 23.22 12.83
C GLY A 131 -5.54 22.07 11.83
N ASP A 132 -5.74 22.40 10.55
CA ASP A 132 -5.70 21.43 9.44
C ASP A 132 -4.25 21.02 9.10
N PHE A 133 -3.61 20.28 10.00
CA PHE A 133 -2.19 19.96 9.88
C PHE A 133 -1.89 19.03 8.69
N ILE A 134 -2.89 18.29 8.16
CA ILE A 134 -2.68 17.43 6.98
C ILE A 134 -2.45 18.34 5.77
N VAL A 135 -3.37 19.26 5.50
CA VAL A 135 -3.27 20.20 4.37
C VAL A 135 -2.12 21.20 4.58
N ASN A 136 -1.97 21.75 5.78
CA ASN A 136 -0.98 22.81 6.04
C ASN A 136 0.47 22.32 6.08
N SER A 137 0.72 21.02 6.06
CA SER A 137 2.07 20.46 6.18
C SER A 137 2.83 20.36 4.87
N GLY A 138 2.19 20.57 3.72
CA GLY A 138 2.78 20.28 2.41
C GLY A 138 2.75 18.78 2.06
N PHE A 139 2.11 17.94 2.87
CA PHE A 139 2.10 16.49 2.69
C PHE A 139 1.30 16.06 1.45
N VAL A 140 0.16 16.69 1.19
CA VAL A 140 -0.75 16.35 0.09
C VAL A 140 -0.13 16.69 -1.28
N GLU A 141 0.72 17.72 -1.31
CA GLU A 141 1.37 18.26 -2.49
C GLU A 141 2.46 17.32 -3.04
N GLN A 142 2.83 16.27 -2.32
CA GLN A 142 3.81 15.27 -2.77
C GLN A 142 3.22 14.22 -3.72
N PHE A 143 1.90 14.10 -3.81
CA PHE A 143 1.23 13.04 -4.58
C PHE A 143 0.96 13.35 -6.06
N PRO A 144 0.61 14.59 -6.47
CA PRO A 144 0.42 14.89 -7.88
C PRO A 144 1.66 14.57 -8.73
N GLY A 145 1.44 13.92 -9.88
CA GLY A 145 2.49 13.44 -10.78
C GLY A 145 3.07 12.07 -10.44
N LYS A 146 2.66 11.46 -9.31
CA LYS A 146 3.06 10.09 -8.97
C LYS A 146 2.20 9.06 -9.67
N SER A 147 2.79 7.94 -10.04
CA SER A 147 2.09 6.81 -10.65
C SER A 147 1.41 5.95 -9.57
N VAL A 148 0.25 5.36 -9.89
CA VAL A 148 -0.39 4.34 -9.05
C VAL A 148 0.48 3.09 -8.85
N GLU A 149 1.47 2.89 -9.70
CA GLU A 149 2.46 1.81 -9.63
C GLU A 149 3.42 1.98 -8.44
N GLU A 150 3.67 3.23 -8.01
CA GLU A 150 4.55 3.52 -6.89
C GLU A 150 3.99 3.00 -5.55
N GLY A 151 4.89 2.82 -4.57
CA GLY A 151 4.58 2.25 -3.26
C GLY A 151 3.88 3.20 -2.29
N PHE A 152 4.02 4.52 -2.48
CA PHE A 152 3.55 5.58 -1.56
C PHE A 152 3.95 5.32 -0.10
N GLN A 153 5.12 4.75 0.12
CA GLN A 153 5.61 4.43 1.45
C GLN A 153 6.15 5.67 2.14
N VAL A 154 5.62 5.97 3.33
CA VAL A 154 6.07 7.13 4.09
C VAL A 154 7.43 6.86 4.74
N GLY A 155 8.37 7.77 4.55
CA GLY A 155 9.79 7.61 4.91
C GLY A 155 10.66 7.07 3.79
N ARG A 156 10.06 6.66 2.66
CA ARG A 156 10.77 6.18 1.47
C ARG A 156 10.37 6.91 0.20
N ASP A 157 9.08 6.86 -0.14
CA ASP A 157 8.52 7.45 -1.36
C ASP A 157 7.86 8.81 -1.08
N ILE A 158 7.48 9.05 0.18
CA ILE A 158 6.76 10.25 0.67
C ILE A 158 7.35 10.68 2.03
N ASP A 159 7.61 11.97 2.21
CA ASP A 159 8.03 12.51 3.52
C ASP A 159 6.85 12.52 4.50
N GLY A 160 7.05 11.93 5.68
CA GLY A 160 6.01 11.86 6.72
C GLY A 160 5.76 13.19 7.44
N MET A 161 4.54 13.40 7.91
CA MET A 161 4.21 14.54 8.77
C MET A 161 4.82 14.38 10.16
N SER A 162 5.55 15.39 10.60
CA SER A 162 6.18 15.39 11.92
C SER A 162 5.16 15.21 13.05
N ARG A 163 5.35 14.15 13.86
CA ARG A 163 4.47 13.74 14.97
C ARG A 163 3.04 13.37 14.54
N ALA A 164 2.83 13.03 13.28
CA ALA A 164 1.57 12.54 12.73
C ALA A 164 1.79 11.33 11.81
N THR A 165 2.62 10.39 12.28
CA THR A 165 3.00 9.17 11.53
C THR A 165 1.79 8.34 11.11
N ILE A 166 0.87 8.07 12.05
CA ILE A 166 -0.34 7.26 11.78
C ILE A 166 -1.22 7.94 10.70
N SER A 167 -1.40 9.25 10.80
CA SER A 167 -2.18 10.04 9.84
C SER A 167 -1.52 10.09 8.46
N SER A 168 -0.19 10.24 8.42
CA SER A 168 0.58 10.24 7.16
C SER A 168 0.35 8.95 6.40
N TRP A 169 0.34 7.83 7.12
CA TRP A 169 0.16 6.53 6.49
C TRP A 169 -1.27 6.27 6.09
N ALA A 170 -2.26 6.70 6.88
CA ALA A 170 -3.66 6.58 6.50
C ALA A 170 -3.94 7.28 5.17
N VAL A 171 -3.40 8.48 4.98
CA VAL A 171 -3.51 9.22 3.70
C VAL A 171 -2.78 8.48 2.58
N ALA A 172 -1.50 8.14 2.76
CA ALA A 172 -0.69 7.55 1.70
C ALA A 172 -1.22 6.17 1.26
N ARG A 173 -1.55 5.30 2.22
CA ARG A 173 -2.11 3.97 1.99
C ARG A 173 -3.52 4.04 1.41
N GLY A 174 -4.35 4.97 1.90
CA GLY A 174 -5.71 5.15 1.42
C GLY A 174 -5.74 5.61 -0.04
N LEU A 175 -4.89 6.58 -0.38
CA LEU A 175 -4.69 7.03 -1.75
C LEU A 175 -4.22 5.87 -2.64
N ARG A 176 -3.17 5.14 -2.24
CA ARG A 176 -2.62 4.01 -3.00
C ARG A 176 -3.68 2.96 -3.28
N ASN A 177 -4.37 2.49 -2.24
CA ASN A 177 -5.31 1.39 -2.34
C ASN A 177 -6.53 1.78 -3.18
N ALA A 178 -7.07 3.00 -3.01
CA ALA A 178 -8.20 3.46 -3.81
C ALA A 178 -7.83 3.64 -5.28
N SER A 179 -6.69 4.28 -5.57
CA SER A 179 -6.28 4.57 -6.94
C SER A 179 -6.01 3.30 -7.74
N ARG A 180 -5.31 2.32 -7.14
CA ARG A 180 -5.07 1.02 -7.79
C ARG A 180 -6.37 0.29 -8.09
N ARG A 181 -7.35 0.28 -7.18
CA ARG A 181 -8.65 -0.37 -7.42
C ARG A 181 -9.44 0.27 -8.55
N VAL A 182 -9.39 1.59 -8.69
CA VAL A 182 -10.01 2.28 -9.82
C VAL A 182 -9.27 1.97 -11.11
N ALA A 183 -7.95 2.02 -11.09
CA ALA A 183 -7.14 1.76 -12.26
C ALA A 183 -7.28 0.29 -12.73
N GLU A 184 -7.33 -0.70 -11.83
CA GLU A 184 -7.66 -2.11 -12.11
C GLU A 184 -9.00 -2.27 -12.87
N ALA A 185 -10.02 -1.48 -12.51
CA ALA A 185 -11.36 -1.59 -13.09
C ALA A 185 -11.55 -0.83 -14.40
N TYR A 186 -10.87 0.31 -14.55
CA TYR A 186 -11.12 1.26 -15.65
C TYR A 186 -9.96 1.45 -16.62
N LEU A 187 -8.75 1.01 -16.26
CA LEU A 187 -7.54 1.13 -17.08
C LEU A 187 -6.87 -0.24 -17.34
N PRO A 188 -7.61 -1.25 -17.84
CA PRO A 188 -7.14 -2.63 -17.92
C PRO A 188 -5.92 -2.85 -18.84
N GLN A 189 -5.63 -1.90 -19.71
CA GLN A 189 -4.48 -1.93 -20.61
C GLN A 189 -3.15 -1.49 -19.97
N LEU A 190 -3.17 -0.92 -18.75
CA LEU A 190 -1.93 -0.52 -18.08
C LEU A 190 -1.15 -1.77 -17.66
N ASN A 191 0.17 -1.75 -17.84
CA ASN A 191 1.04 -2.87 -17.52
C ASN A 191 0.86 -3.31 -16.06
N PHE A 192 0.75 -2.36 -15.13
CA PHE A 192 0.48 -2.70 -13.74
C PHE A 192 -0.87 -3.41 -13.52
N VAL A 193 -1.90 -3.21 -14.37
CA VAL A 193 -3.17 -3.96 -14.23
C VAL A 193 -2.98 -5.39 -14.70
N VAL A 194 -2.21 -5.60 -15.75
CA VAL A 194 -1.81 -6.94 -16.20
C VAL A 194 -1.03 -7.63 -15.09
N GLU A 195 -0.09 -6.93 -14.48
CA GLU A 195 0.67 -7.42 -13.32
C GLU A 195 -0.23 -7.68 -12.11
N ALA A 196 -1.11 -6.74 -11.76
CA ALA A 196 -2.09 -6.89 -10.68
C ALA A 196 -3.08 -8.05 -10.93
N SER A 197 -3.34 -8.40 -12.19
CA SER A 197 -4.14 -9.58 -12.53
C SER A 197 -3.39 -10.89 -12.26
N ALA A 198 -2.08 -10.91 -12.53
CA ALA A 198 -1.19 -12.02 -12.20
C ALA A 198 -1.05 -12.15 -10.68
N GLU A 199 -0.83 -11.02 -9.98
CA GLU A 199 -0.84 -10.97 -8.52
C GLU A 199 -2.17 -11.47 -7.95
N THR A 200 -3.31 -11.04 -8.50
CA THR A 200 -4.64 -11.45 -8.04
C THR A 200 -4.85 -12.95 -8.21
N THR A 201 -4.39 -13.51 -9.33
CA THR A 201 -4.47 -14.94 -9.60
C THR A 201 -3.56 -15.72 -8.65
N ALA A 202 -2.31 -15.29 -8.45
CA ALA A 202 -1.38 -15.86 -7.48
C ALA A 202 -1.97 -15.82 -6.05
N LEU A 203 -2.53 -14.68 -5.65
CA LEU A 203 -3.13 -14.50 -4.35
C LEU A 203 -4.41 -15.34 -4.16
N GLN A 204 -5.22 -15.51 -5.20
CA GLN A 204 -6.38 -16.40 -5.18
C GLN A 204 -5.96 -17.86 -5.05
N SER A 205 -4.91 -18.27 -5.77
CA SER A 205 -4.30 -19.61 -5.64
C SER A 205 -3.89 -19.86 -4.19
N LEU A 206 -3.07 -18.97 -3.60
CA LEU A 206 -2.63 -19.09 -2.21
C LEU A 206 -3.82 -19.08 -1.24
N ARG A 207 -4.81 -18.21 -1.45
CA ARG A 207 -6.01 -18.17 -0.59
C ARG A 207 -6.76 -19.49 -0.55
N ASN A 208 -6.77 -20.25 -1.64
CA ASN A 208 -7.48 -21.53 -1.73
C ASN A 208 -6.70 -22.70 -1.09
N GLN A 209 -5.44 -22.52 -0.74
CA GLN A 209 -4.60 -23.52 -0.08
C GLN A 209 -4.78 -23.49 1.44
N SER A 210 -4.67 -24.66 2.09
CA SER A 210 -4.62 -24.80 3.55
C SER A 210 -3.20 -24.54 4.08
N TRP A 211 -3.06 -24.43 5.40
CA TRP A 211 -1.73 -24.34 6.02
C TRP A 211 -0.88 -25.58 5.73
N GLN A 212 -1.49 -26.77 5.71
CA GLN A 212 -0.79 -28.00 5.33
C GLN A 212 -0.30 -27.95 3.89
N ASP A 213 -1.12 -27.45 2.96
CA ASP A 213 -0.70 -27.28 1.55
C ASP A 213 0.50 -26.32 1.43
N TYR A 214 0.58 -25.30 2.28
CA TYR A 214 1.74 -24.41 2.33
C TYR A 214 3.01 -25.12 2.81
N ILE A 215 2.89 -26.03 3.79
CA ILE A 215 4.02 -26.86 4.24
C ILE A 215 4.44 -27.81 3.12
N ASP A 216 3.49 -28.49 2.50
CA ASP A 216 3.74 -29.50 1.47
C ASP A 216 4.36 -28.89 0.20
N SER A 217 3.97 -27.66 -0.16
CA SER A 217 4.56 -26.90 -1.27
C SER A 217 5.91 -26.26 -0.92
N GLY A 218 6.26 -26.21 0.37
CA GLY A 218 7.48 -25.56 0.86
C GLY A 218 7.38 -24.04 0.97
N PHE A 219 6.21 -23.43 0.73
CA PHE A 219 5.98 -22.00 1.02
C PHE A 219 6.10 -21.71 2.51
N VAL A 220 5.59 -22.61 3.36
CA VAL A 220 5.89 -22.65 4.78
C VAL A 220 6.98 -23.70 5.03
N LYS A 221 8.06 -23.31 5.71
CA LYS A 221 9.10 -24.23 6.16
C LYS A 221 9.09 -24.34 7.68
N GLU A 222 9.25 -25.55 8.19
CA GLU A 222 9.30 -25.79 9.63
C GLU A 222 10.73 -26.03 10.09
N LEU A 223 11.05 -25.50 11.27
CA LEU A 223 12.32 -25.72 11.96
C LEU A 223 12.03 -26.03 13.44
N ALA A 224 12.39 -27.24 13.86
CA ALA A 224 12.37 -27.64 15.26
C ALA A 224 13.73 -27.35 15.90
N VAL A 225 13.73 -26.57 16.97
CA VAL A 225 14.92 -26.27 17.78
C VAL A 225 14.80 -27.05 19.09
N PRO A 226 15.63 -28.10 19.29
CA PRO A 226 15.58 -28.91 20.49
C PRO A 226 15.88 -28.09 21.75
N ILE A 227 15.09 -28.29 22.80
CA ILE A 227 15.31 -27.65 24.09
C ILE A 227 15.55 -28.75 25.14
N GLU A 228 16.65 -28.65 25.87
CA GLU A 228 16.95 -29.59 26.95
C GLU A 228 15.81 -29.61 27.99
N ASN A 229 15.29 -30.80 28.27
CA ASN A 229 14.26 -31.05 29.28
C ASN A 229 12.95 -30.26 29.06
N GLY A 230 12.59 -29.97 27.81
CA GLY A 230 11.34 -29.30 27.46
C GLY A 230 10.77 -29.76 26.13
N ALA A 231 9.61 -29.21 25.76
CA ALA A 231 9.16 -29.27 24.38
C ALA A 231 10.11 -28.46 23.50
N ASP A 232 10.28 -28.87 22.25
CA ASP A 232 11.05 -28.14 21.26
C ASP A 232 10.43 -26.76 21.01
N LEU A 233 11.28 -25.80 20.63
CA LEU A 233 10.82 -24.56 20.03
C LEU A 233 10.51 -24.86 18.57
N GLN A 234 9.25 -24.72 18.16
CA GLN A 234 8.82 -24.95 16.79
C GLN A 234 8.65 -23.62 16.09
N LEU A 235 9.31 -23.48 14.94
CA LEU A 235 9.22 -22.31 14.08
C LEU A 235 8.60 -22.73 12.75
N ALA A 236 7.57 -22.02 12.31
CA ALA A 236 7.09 -22.09 10.94
C ALA A 236 7.38 -20.75 10.23
N ILE A 237 7.95 -20.84 9.03
CA ILE A 237 8.63 -19.74 8.37
C ILE A 237 7.98 -19.51 7.01
N ALA A 238 7.55 -18.28 6.74
CA ALA A 238 6.97 -17.91 5.45
C ALA A 238 7.33 -16.48 5.05
N TYR A 239 7.49 -16.20 3.77
CA TYR A 239 7.62 -14.82 3.30
C TYR A 239 6.29 -14.08 3.45
N MET A 240 6.36 -12.86 4.00
CA MET A 240 5.19 -12.01 4.24
C MET A 240 5.40 -10.55 3.80
N GLY A 241 6.48 -10.25 3.07
CA GLY A 241 6.81 -8.87 2.67
C GLY A 241 5.79 -8.22 1.71
N HIS A 242 5.00 -9.02 0.98
CA HIS A 242 3.93 -8.48 0.13
C HIS A 242 2.66 -8.21 0.95
N TYR A 243 2.08 -7.01 0.85
CA TYR A 243 1.01 -6.58 1.75
C TYR A 243 -0.22 -7.50 1.75
N ARG A 244 -0.75 -7.85 0.57
CA ARG A 244 -1.93 -8.74 0.50
C ARG A 244 -1.61 -10.16 0.98
N LEU A 245 -0.35 -10.59 0.86
CA LEU A 245 0.10 -11.90 1.32
C LEU A 245 0.21 -11.90 2.85
N GLY A 246 0.84 -10.88 3.42
CA GLY A 246 0.93 -10.73 4.87
C GLY A 246 -0.44 -10.63 5.52
N GLU A 247 -1.38 -9.86 4.95
CA GLU A 247 -2.76 -9.83 5.44
C GLU A 247 -3.47 -11.18 5.34
N LEU A 248 -3.22 -11.95 4.27
CA LEU A 248 -3.74 -13.31 4.13
C LEU A 248 -3.17 -14.24 5.22
N LEU A 249 -1.88 -14.09 5.55
CA LEU A 249 -1.18 -14.94 6.51
C LEU A 249 -1.58 -14.64 7.95
N VAL A 250 -1.51 -13.38 8.39
CA VAL A 250 -1.68 -13.01 9.81
C VAL A 250 -2.93 -12.16 10.09
N GLY A 251 -3.66 -11.74 9.06
CA GLY A 251 -4.80 -10.83 9.19
C GLY A 251 -4.41 -9.36 9.00
N ALA A 252 -5.38 -8.55 8.58
CA ALA A 252 -5.14 -7.17 8.17
C ALA A 252 -4.64 -6.26 9.30
N ALA A 253 -5.19 -6.42 10.52
CA ALA A 253 -4.80 -5.60 11.67
C ALA A 253 -3.36 -5.90 12.12
N ASP A 254 -3.02 -7.18 12.29
CA ASP A 254 -1.70 -7.60 12.74
C ASP A 254 -0.62 -7.29 11.71
N TYR A 255 -0.91 -7.52 10.42
CA TYR A 255 0.01 -7.15 9.35
C TYR A 255 0.27 -5.64 9.32
N SER A 256 -0.80 -4.82 9.38
CA SER A 256 -0.67 -3.36 9.42
C SER A 256 0.19 -2.89 10.60
N ASN A 257 0.10 -3.54 11.76
CA ASN A 257 0.92 -3.21 12.93
C ASN A 257 2.40 -3.65 12.80
N ALA A 258 2.66 -4.78 12.15
CA ALA A 258 4.03 -5.21 11.85
C ALA A 258 4.69 -4.30 10.81
N ASP A 259 4.01 -4.07 9.69
CA ASP A 259 4.43 -3.21 8.57
C ASP A 259 4.66 -1.76 9.01
N ARG A 260 3.83 -1.28 9.94
CA ARG A 260 4.01 0.00 10.65
C ARG A 260 5.40 0.11 11.22
N THR A 261 5.73 -0.83 12.08
CA THR A 261 7.00 -0.81 12.79
C THR A 261 8.15 -1.01 11.81
N ALA A 262 7.96 -1.87 10.79
CA ALA A 262 8.91 -2.14 9.70
C ALA A 262 9.33 -0.90 8.91
N SER A 263 8.34 -0.13 8.43
CA SER A 263 8.57 1.03 7.56
C SER A 263 9.37 2.13 8.25
N SER A 264 9.40 2.15 9.58
CA SER A 264 10.25 3.08 10.33
C SER A 264 11.72 2.65 10.45
N LEU A 265 12.04 1.41 10.08
CA LEU A 265 13.33 0.75 10.36
C LEU A 265 14.11 0.38 9.10
N LEU A 266 13.46 -0.01 7.98
CA LEU A 266 14.13 -0.48 6.76
C LEU A 266 13.45 -0.02 5.46
N ALA A 267 14.25 0.13 4.39
CA ALA A 267 13.81 0.66 3.10
C ALA A 267 13.14 -0.37 2.16
N ASP A 268 13.54 -1.65 2.22
CA ASP A 268 13.16 -2.64 1.19
C ASP A 268 11.93 -3.50 1.55
N GLY A 269 11.39 -3.38 2.77
CA GLY A 269 10.07 -3.94 3.15
C GLY A 269 9.97 -5.48 3.17
N HIS A 270 11.05 -6.22 2.92
CA HIS A 270 11.05 -7.68 2.92
C HIS A 270 10.99 -8.25 4.35
N MET A 271 10.02 -9.14 4.57
CA MET A 271 9.71 -9.72 5.87
C MET A 271 9.53 -11.22 5.77
N LEU A 272 10.05 -11.93 6.77
CA LEU A 272 9.70 -13.31 7.08
C LEU A 272 8.75 -13.33 8.28
N LEU A 273 7.64 -14.03 8.13
CA LEU A 273 6.83 -14.52 9.22
C LEU A 273 7.59 -15.63 9.92
N ILE A 274 7.79 -15.49 11.22
CA ILE A 274 8.25 -16.56 12.10
C ILE A 274 7.12 -16.84 13.08
N ALA A 275 6.36 -17.89 12.80
CA ALA A 275 5.27 -18.40 13.63
C ALA A 275 5.83 -19.33 14.71
N LEU A 276 5.42 -19.15 15.96
CA LEU A 276 5.99 -19.84 17.11
C LEU A 276 4.99 -20.76 17.80
N ASP A 277 5.41 -22.00 18.03
CA ASP A 277 4.70 -22.95 18.89
C ASP A 277 5.69 -23.74 19.76
N GLY A 278 5.17 -24.65 20.59
CA GLY A 278 5.94 -25.40 21.57
C GLY A 278 6.48 -24.47 22.66
N ASN A 279 7.78 -24.52 22.88
CA ASN A 279 8.45 -23.71 23.92
C ASN A 279 8.80 -22.29 23.46
N SER A 280 7.77 -21.58 22.97
CA SER A 280 7.87 -20.26 22.35
C SER A 280 8.49 -19.18 23.26
N ALA A 281 8.37 -19.29 24.58
CA ALA A 281 8.97 -18.37 25.55
C ALA A 281 10.52 -18.38 25.53
N ARG A 282 11.14 -19.33 24.83
CA ARG A 282 12.61 -19.46 24.71
C ARG A 282 13.16 -18.85 23.43
N LEU A 283 12.34 -18.28 22.55
CA LEU A 283 12.85 -17.55 21.38
C LEU A 283 13.79 -16.44 21.83
N ARG A 284 15.00 -16.42 21.26
CA ARG A 284 15.93 -15.29 21.38
C ARG A 284 16.16 -14.70 20.01
N GLN A 285 15.64 -13.50 19.77
CA GLN A 285 15.70 -12.84 18.46
C GLN A 285 17.12 -12.73 17.91
N ARG A 286 18.14 -12.48 18.75
CA ARG A 286 19.55 -12.39 18.32
C ARG A 286 20.17 -13.72 17.88
N ARG A 287 19.47 -14.84 18.06
CA ARG A 287 19.89 -16.16 17.55
C ARG A 287 19.39 -16.43 16.14
N LEU A 288 18.48 -15.60 15.62
CA LEU A 288 18.06 -15.69 14.22
C LEU A 288 19.12 -15.06 13.31
N GLY A 289 19.25 -15.60 12.09
CA GLY A 289 20.06 -15.02 11.04
C GLY A 289 19.67 -15.58 9.69
N ILE A 290 20.21 -14.99 8.63
CA ILE A 290 20.07 -15.49 7.26
C ILE A 290 21.45 -15.83 6.73
N MET A 291 21.59 -16.98 6.08
CA MET A 291 22.79 -17.37 5.35
C MET A 291 22.48 -17.37 3.85
N GLN A 292 23.28 -16.66 3.07
CA GLN A 292 23.19 -16.70 1.61
C GLN A 292 24.59 -16.59 1.00
N ASN A 293 24.92 -17.44 0.03
CA ASN A 293 26.24 -17.45 -0.63
C ASN A 293 27.41 -17.43 0.36
N ASN A 294 27.35 -18.28 1.41
CA ASN A 294 28.31 -18.35 2.51
C ASN A 294 28.48 -17.07 3.35
N SER A 295 27.63 -16.07 3.15
CA SER A 295 27.60 -14.84 3.94
C SER A 295 26.51 -14.93 4.99
N LEU A 296 26.88 -14.68 6.25
CA LEU A 296 25.96 -14.63 7.38
C LEU A 296 25.47 -13.21 7.60
N PHE A 297 24.16 -13.06 7.67
CA PHE A 297 23.45 -11.85 8.01
C PHE A 297 22.74 -12.08 9.36
N PRO A 298 23.41 -11.78 10.50
CA PRO A 298 22.84 -12.02 11.82
C PRO A 298 21.70 -11.03 12.11
N ASN A 299 20.68 -11.49 12.83
CA ASN A 299 19.59 -10.62 13.23
C ASN A 299 20.04 -9.58 14.27
N GLN A 300 19.55 -8.34 14.08
CA GLN A 300 19.76 -7.22 15.00
C GLN A 300 18.49 -7.00 15.85
N GLU A 301 18.61 -6.42 17.05
CA GLU A 301 17.49 -6.34 18.02
C GLU A 301 16.28 -5.55 17.49
N ASP A 302 16.51 -4.60 16.59
CA ASP A 302 15.49 -3.79 15.95
C ASP A 302 14.83 -4.47 14.75
N ARG A 303 15.28 -5.67 14.35
CA ARG A 303 14.80 -6.33 13.13
C ARG A 303 13.66 -7.32 13.31
N VAL A 304 13.10 -7.43 14.51
CA VAL A 304 11.98 -8.34 14.79
C VAL A 304 10.87 -7.62 15.50
N VAL A 305 9.67 -7.68 14.93
CA VAL A 305 8.47 -7.03 15.47
C VAL A 305 7.37 -8.04 15.70
N PHE A 306 6.49 -7.77 16.66
CA PHE A 306 5.34 -8.63 16.92
C PHE A 306 4.37 -8.61 15.73
N ALA A 307 3.91 -9.78 15.30
CA ALA A 307 3.04 -9.96 14.13
C ALA A 307 1.72 -10.68 14.45
N GLY A 308 1.28 -10.63 15.72
CA GLY A 308 -0.02 -11.12 16.15
C GLY A 308 0.02 -12.39 17.01
N THR A 309 -1.12 -12.72 17.61
CA THR A 309 -1.33 -13.92 18.45
C THR A 309 -1.84 -15.13 17.66
N ALA A 310 -1.74 -15.08 16.32
CA ALA A 310 -2.24 -16.13 15.44
C ALA A 310 -3.73 -16.48 15.67
N GLU A 311 -4.56 -15.44 15.87
CA GLU A 311 -6.02 -15.57 15.99
C GLU A 311 -6.76 -15.35 14.65
N GLN A 312 -6.08 -14.77 13.65
CA GLN A 312 -6.63 -14.43 12.35
C GLN A 312 -5.69 -14.86 11.22
N GLY A 313 -6.18 -14.81 9.98
CA GLY A 313 -5.42 -15.20 8.79
C GLY A 313 -5.22 -16.71 8.67
N LYS A 314 -4.34 -17.13 7.76
CA LYS A 314 -3.99 -18.54 7.54
C LYS A 314 -3.22 -19.17 8.69
N ILE A 315 -2.52 -18.36 9.48
CA ILE A 315 -1.80 -18.82 10.67
C ILE A 315 -2.75 -19.19 11.82
N ALA A 316 -4.04 -18.87 11.73
CA ALA A 316 -4.98 -19.05 12.82
C ALA A 316 -4.99 -20.49 13.35
N GLY A 317 -4.67 -20.66 14.64
CA GLY A 317 -4.59 -21.96 15.31
C GLY A 317 -3.41 -22.84 14.91
N GLN A 318 -2.44 -22.31 14.14
CA GLN A 318 -1.22 -23.02 13.74
C GLN A 318 0.00 -22.64 14.60
N ALA A 319 -0.13 -21.59 15.41
CA ALA A 319 0.91 -21.08 16.29
C ALA A 319 0.30 -20.38 17.51
N GLN A 320 1.09 -20.15 18.55
CA GLN A 320 0.70 -19.39 19.74
C GLN A 320 0.80 -17.88 19.51
N TYR A 321 1.81 -17.45 18.75
CA TYR A 321 1.99 -16.08 18.27
C TYR A 321 2.99 -16.06 17.12
N ALA A 322 3.13 -14.92 16.47
CA ALA A 322 4.09 -14.73 15.39
C ALA A 322 4.88 -13.43 15.56
N VAL A 323 6.06 -13.43 14.94
CA VAL A 323 6.88 -12.23 14.75
C VAL A 323 7.20 -12.06 13.28
N ALA A 324 7.34 -10.82 12.83
CA ALA A 324 7.88 -10.49 11.53
C ALA A 324 9.36 -10.14 11.71
N MET A 325 10.23 -10.92 11.07
CA MET A 325 11.67 -10.65 10.99
C MET A 325 11.96 -9.93 9.67
N PHE A 326 12.63 -8.79 9.75
CA PHE A 326 13.09 -8.08 8.56
C PHE A 326 14.34 -8.73 7.99
N ILE A 327 14.33 -8.87 6.67
CA ILE A 327 15.46 -9.40 5.91
C ILE A 327 16.48 -8.27 5.71
N ASP A 328 17.77 -8.59 5.83
CA ASP A 328 18.83 -7.63 5.53
C ASP A 328 18.76 -7.21 4.04
N PRO A 329 18.83 -5.90 3.71
CA PRO A 329 18.82 -5.40 2.33
C PRO A 329 19.83 -6.06 1.38
N ALA A 330 20.93 -6.58 1.92
CA ALA A 330 21.96 -7.25 1.12
C ALA A 330 21.60 -8.71 0.73
N VAL A 331 20.52 -9.28 1.27
CA VAL A 331 20.03 -10.61 0.90
C VAL A 331 19.15 -10.51 -0.33
N ASP A 332 19.50 -11.24 -1.38
CA ASP A 332 18.67 -11.36 -2.58
C ASP A 332 17.60 -12.43 -2.36
N ILE A 333 16.37 -12.01 -2.03
CA ILE A 333 15.26 -12.93 -1.77
C ILE A 333 14.80 -13.73 -2.99
N THR A 334 15.22 -13.34 -4.21
CA THR A 334 14.89 -14.07 -5.43
C THR A 334 15.77 -15.30 -5.63
N GLN A 335 16.83 -15.43 -4.83
CA GLN A 335 17.71 -16.58 -4.77
C GLN A 335 17.46 -17.38 -3.48
N PRO A 336 17.74 -18.70 -3.47
CA PRO A 336 17.67 -19.49 -2.25
C PRO A 336 18.54 -18.91 -1.13
N PHE A 337 18.05 -18.99 0.10
CA PHE A 337 18.77 -18.63 1.32
C PHE A 337 18.40 -19.58 2.45
N GLN A 338 19.16 -19.56 3.55
CA GLN A 338 18.84 -20.36 4.73
C GLN A 338 18.45 -19.44 5.88
N LEU A 339 17.35 -19.75 6.55
CA LEU A 339 17.13 -19.21 7.89
C LEU A 339 17.94 -20.06 8.88
N VAL A 340 18.75 -19.40 9.70
CA VAL A 340 19.56 -20.05 10.72
C VAL A 340 19.12 -19.67 12.12
N TYR A 341 19.19 -20.64 13.04
CA TYR A 341 19.01 -20.42 14.47
C TYR A 341 20.25 -20.89 15.22
N ASP A 342 20.96 -19.94 15.83
CA ASP A 342 22.16 -20.18 16.64
C ASP A 342 21.82 -21.05 17.86
N THR A 343 22.47 -22.19 17.97
CA THR A 343 22.37 -23.13 19.10
C THR A 343 23.62 -23.13 19.97
N GLY A 344 24.66 -22.39 19.60
CA GLY A 344 25.91 -22.30 20.33
C GLY A 344 25.77 -21.62 21.69
N GLU A 345 26.78 -21.82 22.56
CA GLU A 345 26.79 -21.26 23.91
C GLU A 345 26.70 -19.73 23.91
N ARG A 346 27.44 -19.09 23.00
CA ARG A 346 27.55 -17.63 22.88
C ARG A 346 26.61 -17.12 21.78
N THR A 347 25.57 -16.41 22.22
CA THR A 347 24.55 -15.85 21.31
C THR A 347 25.15 -14.88 20.30
N GLY A 348 24.88 -15.10 19.02
CA GLY A 348 25.29 -14.24 17.92
C GLY A 348 26.63 -14.59 17.30
N GLU A 349 27.29 -15.66 17.75
CA GLU A 349 28.55 -16.14 17.14
C GLU A 349 28.30 -17.15 16.02
N PHE A 350 27.14 -17.83 16.01
CA PHE A 350 26.76 -18.82 15.00
C PHE A 350 27.86 -19.88 14.75
N SER A 351 28.57 -20.28 15.82
CA SER A 351 29.55 -21.36 15.77
C SER A 351 28.89 -22.72 15.59
N GLU A 352 27.67 -22.87 16.12
CA GLU A 352 26.76 -23.99 15.92
C GLU A 352 25.36 -23.44 15.66
N PHE A 353 24.70 -23.95 14.62
CA PHE A 353 23.36 -23.50 14.28
C PHE A 353 22.56 -24.60 13.59
N LEU A 354 21.25 -24.51 13.73
CA LEU A 354 20.32 -25.21 12.88
C LEU A 354 19.96 -24.32 11.68
N ALA A 355 19.70 -24.94 10.54
CA ALA A 355 19.38 -24.22 9.32
C ALA A 355 18.18 -24.86 8.63
N VAL A 356 17.40 -24.05 7.93
CA VAL A 356 16.37 -24.51 7.01
C VAL A 356 16.49 -23.74 5.70
N ASP A 357 16.54 -24.49 4.59
CA ASP A 357 16.55 -23.93 3.26
C ASP A 357 15.20 -23.29 2.93
N TYR A 358 15.25 -22.07 2.42
CA TYR A 358 14.07 -21.30 2.04
C TYR A 358 14.25 -20.71 0.65
N GLU A 359 13.21 -20.86 -0.16
CA GLU A 359 13.12 -20.31 -1.51
C GLU A 359 11.69 -19.83 -1.72
N LEU A 360 11.51 -18.70 -2.39
CA LEU A 360 10.19 -18.16 -2.66
C LEU A 360 9.47 -19.02 -3.69
N SER A 361 8.20 -19.35 -3.42
CA SER A 361 7.37 -20.07 -4.39
C SER A 361 7.14 -19.22 -5.64
N PRO A 362 6.84 -19.83 -6.80
CA PRO A 362 6.50 -19.10 -8.03
C PRO A 362 5.36 -18.08 -7.84
N GLU A 363 4.34 -18.42 -7.06
CA GLU A 363 3.24 -17.51 -6.73
C GLU A 363 3.73 -16.31 -5.91
N VAL A 364 4.62 -16.53 -4.96
CA VAL A 364 5.19 -15.46 -4.14
C VAL A 364 6.11 -14.57 -4.98
N LEU A 365 6.94 -15.14 -5.84
CA LEU A 365 7.75 -14.38 -6.80
C LEU A 365 6.86 -13.55 -7.73
N THR A 366 5.75 -14.11 -8.22
CA THR A 366 4.75 -13.38 -9.01
C THR A 366 4.16 -12.21 -8.23
N LEU A 367 3.85 -12.40 -6.94
CA LEU A 367 3.32 -11.35 -6.08
C LEU A 367 4.29 -10.19 -5.82
N ILE A 368 5.59 -10.47 -5.78
CA ILE A 368 6.61 -9.45 -5.49
C ILE A 368 6.97 -8.67 -6.75
N SER A 369 6.91 -9.32 -7.91
CA SER A 369 7.41 -8.79 -9.17
C SER A 369 6.33 -8.30 -10.13
N GLY A 370 5.07 -8.64 -9.88
CA GLY A 370 3.97 -8.41 -10.82
C GLY A 370 3.94 -9.40 -11.99
N MET A 371 4.92 -10.29 -12.17
CA MET A 371 4.99 -11.16 -13.35
C MET A 371 5.34 -12.62 -13.01
N PRO A 372 4.73 -13.61 -13.69
CA PRO A 372 5.10 -15.01 -13.51
C PRO A 372 6.59 -15.26 -13.79
N PRO A 373 7.28 -16.13 -13.03
CA PRO A 373 8.69 -16.45 -13.23
C PRO A 373 9.00 -16.96 -14.63
N GLU A 374 8.06 -17.63 -15.31
CA GLU A 374 8.25 -18.12 -16.68
C GLU A 374 8.47 -16.99 -17.69
N LEU A 375 7.92 -15.79 -17.44
CA LEU A 375 8.08 -14.64 -18.32
C LEU A 375 9.35 -13.84 -18.00
N MET A 376 9.80 -13.83 -16.73
CA MET A 376 11.04 -13.15 -16.32
C MET A 376 12.30 -13.66 -17.02
N ASN A 377 12.37 -14.98 -17.27
CA ASN A 377 13.53 -15.58 -17.93
C ASN A 377 13.58 -15.33 -19.45
N THR A 378 12.53 -14.76 -20.05
CA THR A 378 12.43 -14.57 -21.50
C THR A 378 13.00 -13.23 -22.00
N ASP A 379 13.19 -12.26 -21.11
CA ASP A 379 13.70 -10.92 -21.47
C ASP A 379 15.17 -10.92 -21.90
N ALA A 380 15.96 -11.92 -21.51
CA ALA A 380 17.31 -12.11 -22.02
C ALA A 380 17.35 -12.64 -23.47
N GLY A 381 16.29 -13.33 -23.92
CA GLY A 381 16.22 -13.97 -25.24
C GLY A 381 15.60 -13.10 -26.34
N TRP A 382 14.70 -12.18 -25.98
CA TRP A 382 13.99 -11.37 -26.96
C TRP A 382 14.86 -10.26 -27.57
N LEU A 383 15.78 -9.67 -26.80
CA LEU A 383 16.72 -8.68 -27.33
C LEU A 383 17.67 -9.27 -28.37
N SER A 384 18.13 -10.52 -28.21
CA SER A 384 19.00 -11.19 -29.18
C SER A 384 18.24 -11.64 -30.44
N SER A 385 17.00 -12.10 -30.28
CA SER A 385 16.13 -12.54 -31.39
C SER A 385 15.61 -11.35 -32.22
N ALA A 386 15.24 -10.25 -31.57
CA ALA A 386 14.82 -9.01 -32.23
C ALA A 386 16.00 -8.34 -32.96
N LEU A 387 17.21 -8.33 -32.38
CA LEU A 387 18.40 -7.84 -33.09
C LEU A 387 18.69 -8.68 -34.34
N LEU A 388 18.58 -10.01 -34.27
CA LEU A 388 18.79 -10.88 -35.41
C LEU A 388 17.77 -10.65 -36.52
N LEU A 389 16.49 -10.46 -36.18
CA LEU A 389 15.43 -10.12 -37.14
C LEU A 389 15.62 -8.73 -37.76
N ILE A 390 16.01 -7.72 -36.97
CA ILE A 390 16.32 -6.37 -37.45
C ILE A 390 17.54 -6.39 -38.37
N CYS A 391 18.61 -7.10 -37.99
CA CYS A 391 19.79 -7.30 -38.82
C CYS A 391 19.47 -8.04 -40.12
N PHE A 392 18.59 -9.05 -40.08
CA PHE A 392 18.14 -9.79 -41.27
C PHE A 392 17.33 -8.89 -42.21
N PHE A 393 16.41 -8.08 -41.69
CA PHE A 393 15.65 -7.11 -42.49
C PHE A 393 16.53 -6.00 -43.06
N LEU A 394 17.50 -5.48 -42.30
CA LEU A 394 18.47 -4.51 -42.79
C LEU A 394 19.35 -5.10 -43.90
N ALA A 395 19.78 -6.36 -43.77
CA ALA A 395 20.55 -7.06 -44.80
C ALA A 395 19.73 -7.26 -46.09
N LEU A 396 18.46 -7.66 -45.97
CA LEU A 396 17.53 -7.77 -47.11
C LEU A 396 17.27 -6.43 -47.80
N LEU A 397 17.13 -5.35 -47.01
CA LEU A 397 16.97 -3.99 -47.53
C LEU A 397 18.23 -3.54 -48.29
N PHE A 398 19.41 -3.85 -47.77
CA PHE A 398 20.69 -3.53 -48.41
C PHE A 398 20.87 -4.27 -49.74
N VAL A 399 20.50 -5.56 -49.79
CA VAL A 399 20.52 -6.36 -51.02
C VAL A 399 19.55 -5.80 -52.06
N ARG A 400 18.31 -5.45 -51.66
CA ARG A 400 17.34 -4.81 -52.56
C ARG A 400 17.81 -3.46 -53.08
N LEU A 401 18.39 -2.61 -52.22
CA LEU A 401 18.93 -1.31 -52.63
C LEU A 401 20.08 -1.46 -53.64
N LYS A 402 20.93 -2.48 -53.48
CA LYS A 402 22.00 -2.80 -54.44
C LYS A 402 21.44 -3.23 -55.80
N GLN A 403 20.40 -4.08 -55.82
CA GLN A 403 19.74 -4.51 -57.06
C GLN A 403 19.04 -3.35 -57.79
N ILE A 404 18.40 -2.43 -57.06
CA ILE A 404 17.76 -1.23 -57.63
C ILE A 404 18.80 -0.29 -58.25
N LYS A 405 19.98 -0.14 -57.62
CA LYS A 405 21.08 0.67 -58.17
C LYS A 405 21.66 0.07 -59.46
N GLN A 406 21.78 -1.25 -59.53
CA GLN A 406 22.26 -1.95 -60.74
C GLN A 406 21.27 -1.89 -61.90
N HIS A 407 19.96 -1.87 -61.64
CA HIS A 407 18.94 -1.69 -62.67
C HIS A 407 18.83 -0.24 -63.20
N ARG A 408 19.22 0.77 -62.41
CA ARG A 408 19.27 2.17 -62.87
C ARG A 408 20.49 2.51 -63.74
N GLN A 409 21.59 1.74 -63.64
CA GLN A 409 22.79 1.93 -64.48
C GLN A 409 22.74 1.20 -65.84
N LYS A 410 21.68 0.44 -66.13
CA LYS A 410 21.50 -0.34 -67.37
C LYS A 410 20.30 0.09 -68.21
N ARG A 411 19.89 1.36 -68.16
CA ARG A 411 18.99 1.92 -69.17
C ARG A 411 19.83 2.81 -70.08
N PRO A 412 19.92 2.50 -71.40
CA PRO A 412 20.66 3.31 -72.36
C PRO A 412 20.05 4.70 -72.52
#